data_AF-A0A835MAT3-F1
#
_entry.id   AF-A0A835MAT3-F1
#
_cell.length_a   1.000
_cell.length_b   1.000
_cell.length_c   1.000
_cell.angle_alpha   90.00
_cell.angle_beta   90.00
_cell.angle_gamma   90.00
#
_symmetry.space_group_name_H-M   'P 1'
#
loop_
_entity.id
_entity.type
_entity.pdbx_description
1 polymer ?
#
loop_
_entity_poly.entity_id
_entity_poly.type
_entity_poly.pdbx_seq_one_letter_code
_entity_poly.pdbx_strand_id
1 'polypeptide(L)'
;MVRGKDPFWQYGEDLKGHFTCKFCKCKKSGGISRLKAHLSCLPGMDVVGCTLVPEDVQAEAVLLVKEKEHPNKKLKTGGVQHEGTHHDFSALRQTTVPSMCDKKDKEHVDHALGHFFFDNNIAFNVIQNVEDGLRAMVASPDWRALKQCNDVRGRQVTDIIQGIVFWDYGKEVISVLEPLIRVLRLVDGEGSTAGYLFEAMERAREEIKHRCDNDPIRYEQLWDLFDPRRDRNILHEVHALAAFLNPKFMVIERIKYGHPLVKKGLVFAATNMIKLPEYEERGNGDVDLAIPNEATGNANDATSNATPPTRDDIIFEELFGSSM
;
A
#
# COMPACT_ATOMS: atom_id res chain seq x y z
N MET A 1 19.82 -26.57 36.45
CA MET A 1 18.42 -26.18 36.13
C MET A 1 18.04 -26.82 34.81
N VAL A 2 17.08 -27.75 34.81
CA VAL A 2 16.50 -28.28 33.58
C VAL A 2 15.79 -27.12 32.88
N ARG A 3 16.23 -26.74 31.66
CA ARG A 3 15.54 -25.69 30.89
C ARG A 3 14.09 -26.14 30.68
N GLY A 4 13.13 -25.38 31.19
CA GLY A 4 11.72 -25.63 30.94
C GLY A 4 11.44 -25.72 29.44
N LYS A 5 10.54 -26.63 29.05
CA LYS A 5 10.14 -26.79 27.65
C LYS A 5 9.51 -25.46 27.18
N ASP A 6 9.98 -24.95 26.05
CA ASP A 6 9.55 -23.65 25.51
C ASP A 6 8.01 -23.61 25.35
N PRO A 7 7.31 -22.56 25.81
CA PRO A 7 5.84 -22.48 25.78
C PRO A 7 5.23 -22.73 24.40
N PHE A 8 5.96 -22.40 23.33
CA PHE A 8 5.48 -22.57 21.95
C PHE A 8 5.30 -24.03 21.52
N TRP A 9 5.82 -24.99 22.28
CA TRP A 9 5.46 -26.39 22.11
C TRP A 9 3.99 -26.70 22.44
N GLN A 10 3.22 -25.75 22.97
CA GLN A 10 1.76 -25.90 23.02
C GLN A 10 1.14 -25.94 21.61
N TYR A 11 1.79 -25.33 20.61
CA TYR A 11 1.33 -25.23 19.23
C TYR A 11 1.97 -26.25 18.26
N GLY A 12 2.88 -27.10 18.75
CA GLY A 12 3.54 -28.11 17.92
C GLY A 12 3.99 -29.32 18.72
N GLU A 13 4.24 -30.43 18.04
CA GLU A 13 4.75 -31.65 18.65
C GLU A 13 6.21 -31.84 18.28
N ASP A 14 7.05 -32.03 19.31
CA ASP A 14 8.47 -32.26 19.15
C ASP A 14 8.72 -33.73 18.80
N LEU A 15 9.22 -33.97 17.59
CA LEU A 15 9.71 -35.26 17.14
C LEU A 15 11.23 -35.11 17.01
N LYS A 16 12.01 -36.14 17.33
CA LYS A 16 13.48 -36.01 17.34
C LYS A 16 14.02 -35.53 15.96
N GLY A 17 14.38 -34.24 15.86
CA GLY A 17 14.84 -33.59 14.63
C GLY A 17 13.75 -33.01 13.69
N HIS A 18 12.47 -33.15 14.05
CA HIS A 18 11.31 -32.69 13.28
C HIS A 18 10.23 -32.11 14.19
N PHE A 19 9.33 -31.30 13.68
CA PHE A 19 8.14 -30.92 14.43
C PHE A 19 6.88 -31.07 13.59
N THR A 20 5.77 -31.36 14.26
CA THR A 20 4.44 -31.34 13.64
C THR A 20 3.69 -30.11 14.12
N CYS A 21 3.21 -29.28 13.20
CA CYS A 21 2.39 -28.12 13.54
C CYS A 21 0.97 -28.56 13.91
N LYS A 22 0.40 -28.06 15.02
CA LYS A 22 -0.97 -28.45 15.41
C LYS A 22 -2.07 -27.81 14.57
N PHE A 23 -1.78 -26.73 13.83
CA PHE A 23 -2.73 -26.04 12.96
C PHE A 23 -2.80 -26.67 11.57
N CYS A 24 -1.69 -26.72 10.82
CA CYS A 24 -1.67 -27.31 9.47
C CYS A 24 -1.39 -28.81 9.42
N LYS A 25 -1.05 -29.44 10.56
CA LYS A 25 -0.67 -30.87 10.68
C LYS A 25 0.53 -31.29 9.83
N CYS A 26 1.22 -30.37 9.16
CA CYS A 26 2.41 -30.67 8.38
C CYS A 26 3.60 -30.97 9.30
N LYS A 27 4.38 -32.00 8.92
CA LYS A 27 5.66 -32.35 9.55
C LYS A 27 6.79 -31.58 8.86
N LYS A 28 7.63 -30.89 9.63
CA LYS A 28 8.75 -30.07 9.14
C LYS A 28 10.05 -30.42 9.87
N SER A 29 11.20 -30.16 9.27
CA SER A 29 12.51 -30.45 9.87
C SER A 29 13.00 -29.31 10.76
N GLY A 30 13.59 -29.67 11.90
CA GLY A 30 14.13 -28.74 12.89
C GLY A 30 13.38 -28.74 14.21
N GLY A 31 13.77 -27.81 15.09
CA GLY A 31 13.22 -27.69 16.44
C GLY A 31 12.45 -26.39 16.65
N ILE A 32 12.38 -25.97 17.92
CA ILE A 32 11.53 -24.87 18.38
C ILE A 32 11.73 -23.54 17.63
N SER A 33 12.95 -23.19 17.22
CA SER A 33 13.20 -21.95 16.47
C SER A 33 12.49 -21.95 15.11
N ARG A 34 12.49 -23.09 14.42
CA ARG A 34 11.76 -23.26 13.16
C ARG A 34 10.26 -23.40 13.37
N LEU A 35 9.83 -23.98 14.49
CA LEU A 35 8.40 -23.96 14.85
C LEU A 35 7.91 -22.51 15.04
N LYS A 36 8.65 -21.66 15.75
CA LYS A 36 8.32 -20.24 15.91
C LYS A 36 8.31 -19.47 14.58
N ALA A 37 9.31 -19.71 13.73
CA ALA A 37 9.36 -19.14 12.38
C ALA A 37 8.15 -19.56 11.53
N HIS A 38 7.80 -20.85 11.56
CA HIS A 38 6.64 -21.41 10.86
C HIS A 38 5.32 -20.77 11.34
N LEU A 39 5.17 -20.54 12.66
CA LEU A 39 3.98 -19.93 13.24
C LEU A 39 3.89 -18.42 13.00
N SER A 40 5.02 -17.72 12.90
CA SER A 40 5.07 -16.28 12.62
C SER A 40 4.60 -15.89 11.21
N CYS A 41 4.65 -16.85 10.28
CA CYS A 41 4.39 -16.65 8.84
C CYS A 41 5.16 -15.49 8.18
N LEU A 42 6.32 -15.14 8.74
CA LEU A 42 7.18 -14.11 8.16
C LEU A 42 7.79 -14.60 6.83
N PRO A 43 7.76 -13.78 5.77
CA PRO A 43 8.43 -14.11 4.52
C PRO A 43 9.96 -14.10 4.70
N GLY A 44 10.66 -14.95 3.95
CA GLY A 44 12.13 -15.03 3.98
C GLY A 44 12.73 -15.90 5.09
N MET A 45 11.89 -16.56 5.91
CA MET A 45 12.35 -17.51 6.92
C MET A 45 12.76 -18.86 6.28
N ASP A 46 13.63 -19.60 6.97
CA ASP A 46 14.16 -20.90 6.55
C ASP A 46 13.14 -22.06 6.56
N VAL A 47 11.87 -21.75 6.85
CA VAL A 47 10.75 -22.68 6.89
C VAL A 47 9.47 -21.99 6.43
N VAL A 48 8.74 -22.62 5.51
CA VAL A 48 7.48 -22.10 4.97
C VAL A 48 6.47 -21.87 6.08
N GLY A 49 5.91 -20.65 6.17
CA GLY A 49 4.89 -20.24 7.14
C GLY A 49 3.60 -21.06 7.10
N CYS A 50 2.80 -21.00 8.17
CA CYS A 50 1.55 -21.74 8.31
C CYS A 50 0.33 -20.85 8.08
N THR A 51 -0.37 -21.02 6.95
CA THR A 51 -1.56 -20.21 6.61
C THR A 51 -2.80 -20.46 7.47
N LEU A 52 -2.74 -21.39 8.42
CA LEU A 52 -3.84 -21.79 9.31
C LEU A 52 -3.61 -21.35 10.77
N VAL A 53 -2.62 -20.50 11.04
CA VAL A 53 -2.33 -20.00 12.38
C VAL A 53 -3.25 -18.83 12.71
N PRO A 54 -3.97 -18.85 13.85
CA PRO A 54 -4.74 -17.71 14.33
C PRO A 54 -3.88 -16.45 14.55
N GLU A 55 -4.47 -15.27 14.33
CA GLU A 55 -3.76 -13.98 14.33
C GLU A 55 -3.07 -13.66 15.67
N ASP A 56 -3.66 -14.07 16.80
CA ASP A 56 -3.12 -13.91 18.14
C ASP A 56 -1.82 -14.71 18.34
N VAL A 57 -1.83 -15.98 17.92
CA VAL A 57 -0.65 -16.88 17.98
C VAL A 57 0.43 -16.42 17.01
N GLN A 58 0.04 -15.90 15.85
CA GLN A 58 0.97 -15.35 14.86
C GLN A 58 1.67 -14.10 15.40
N ALA A 59 0.93 -13.16 15.99
CA ALA A 59 1.48 -11.94 16.57
C ALA A 59 2.50 -12.24 17.68
N GLU A 60 2.20 -13.18 18.58
CA GLU A 60 3.12 -13.60 19.64
C GLU A 60 4.40 -14.25 19.06
N ALA A 61 4.26 -15.08 18.02
CA ALA A 61 5.39 -15.71 17.34
C ALA A 61 6.30 -14.67 16.67
N VAL A 62 5.74 -13.63 16.06
CA VAL A 62 6.49 -12.54 15.39
C VAL A 62 7.34 -11.76 16.38
N LEU A 63 6.79 -11.39 17.54
CA LEU A 63 7.52 -10.64 18.57
C LEU A 63 8.77 -11.40 19.03
N LEU A 64 8.64 -12.70 19.30
CA LEU A 64 9.75 -13.52 19.79
C LEU A 64 10.81 -13.85 18.73
N VAL A 65 10.43 -13.91 17.45
CA VAL A 65 11.40 -14.07 16.36
C VAL A 65 12.22 -12.80 16.19
N LYS A 66 11.59 -11.62 16.31
CA LYS A 66 12.25 -10.31 16.21
C LYS A 66 13.12 -9.97 17.43
N GLU A 67 12.70 -10.35 18.65
CA GLU A 67 13.50 -10.13 19.87
C GLU A 67 14.87 -10.81 19.85
N LYS A 68 15.06 -11.87 19.06
CA LYS A 68 16.35 -12.56 18.95
C LYS A 68 17.36 -11.88 18.01
N GLU A 69 16.96 -10.88 17.22
CA GLU A 69 17.89 -10.10 16.39
C GLU A 69 18.68 -9.06 17.18
N HIS A 70 18.33 -8.79 18.45
CA HIS A 70 19.05 -7.86 19.33
C HIS A 70 19.30 -8.44 20.73
N PRO A 71 20.46 -9.08 21.00
CA PRO A 71 20.73 -9.58 22.35
C PRO A 71 21.09 -8.43 23.32
N ASN A 72 20.12 -8.11 24.19
CA ASN A 72 20.23 -7.59 25.56
C ASN A 72 21.46 -6.72 25.93
N LYS A 73 21.27 -5.39 26.00
CA LYS A 73 22.05 -4.52 26.90
C LYS A 73 21.48 -4.66 28.32
N LYS A 74 22.20 -5.35 29.20
CA LYS A 74 21.89 -5.41 30.63
C LYS A 74 21.92 -4.00 31.23
N LEU A 75 20.79 -3.63 31.83
CA LEU A 75 20.61 -2.48 32.70
C LEU A 75 21.51 -2.63 33.94
N LYS A 76 22.36 -1.64 34.22
CA LYS A 76 22.95 -1.42 35.54
C LYS A 76 22.45 -0.10 36.10
N THR A 77 21.93 -0.23 37.31
CA THR A 77 21.28 0.75 38.18
C THR A 77 22.22 1.83 38.67
N GLY A 78 21.69 3.04 38.86
CA GLY A 78 22.10 3.95 39.94
C GLY A 78 22.52 5.36 39.51
N GLY A 79 21.76 6.37 39.97
CA GLY A 79 22.24 7.74 40.14
C GLY A 79 21.47 8.80 39.34
N VAL A 80 20.46 9.40 39.96
CA VAL A 80 19.83 10.67 39.54
C VAL A 80 20.87 11.78 39.62
N GLN A 81 21.09 12.56 38.54
CA GLN A 81 21.31 14.01 38.59
C GLN A 81 20.84 14.68 37.28
N HIS A 82 20.26 15.86 37.46
CA HIS A 82 19.75 16.80 36.46
C HIS A 82 20.92 17.52 35.77
N GLU A 83 20.78 17.89 34.49
CA GLU A 83 21.31 19.11 33.82
C GLU A 83 21.62 18.88 32.33
N GLY A 84 21.38 19.94 31.54
CA GLY A 84 21.12 19.92 30.11
C GLY A 84 22.23 19.33 29.23
N THR A 85 21.81 18.61 28.19
CA THR A 85 22.71 18.11 27.16
C THR A 85 22.83 19.10 26.02
N HIS A 86 23.96 19.82 26.00
CA HIS A 86 24.63 20.16 24.74
C HIS A 86 24.79 18.87 23.94
N HIS A 87 24.18 18.76 22.75
CA HIS A 87 24.41 17.62 21.88
C HIS A 87 25.85 17.69 21.34
N ASP A 88 26.70 16.77 21.80
CA ASP A 88 28.02 16.55 21.23
C ASP A 88 27.86 15.87 19.85
N PHE A 89 28.11 16.65 18.80
CA PHE A 89 28.08 16.20 17.40
C PHE A 89 29.30 15.34 17.02
N SER A 90 30.23 15.06 17.94
CA SER A 90 31.47 14.32 17.65
C SER A 90 31.26 12.85 17.24
N ALA A 91 30.08 12.28 17.47
CA ALA A 91 29.74 10.91 17.09
C ALA A 91 29.06 10.77 15.72
N LEU A 92 28.72 11.87 15.04
CA LEU A 92 28.26 11.83 13.65
C LEU A 92 29.48 11.67 12.73
N ARG A 93 29.99 10.44 12.65
CA ARG A 93 30.85 10.07 11.52
C ARG A 93 29.97 10.06 10.27
N GLN A 94 30.20 11.03 9.40
CA GLN A 94 29.66 11.01 8.05
C GLN A 94 30.14 9.72 7.38
N THR A 95 29.23 8.78 7.16
CA THR A 95 29.49 7.59 6.35
C THR A 95 29.97 8.05 4.99
N THR A 96 31.07 7.49 4.53
CA THR A 96 31.62 7.88 3.23
C THR A 96 30.70 7.31 2.15
N VAL A 97 30.34 8.12 1.15
CA VAL A 97 29.52 7.68 -0.01
C VAL A 97 29.93 6.31 -0.62
N PRO A 98 31.21 5.89 -0.66
CA PRO A 98 31.56 4.54 -1.09
C PRO A 98 31.00 3.41 -0.22
N SER A 99 30.70 3.65 1.06
CA SER A 99 30.04 2.70 1.96
C SER A 99 28.50 2.74 1.87
N MET A 100 27.92 3.59 1.01
CA MET A 100 26.47 3.70 0.80
C MET A 100 25.97 2.84 -0.37
N CYS A 101 26.85 2.03 -0.99
CA CYS A 101 26.57 1.29 -2.21
C CYS A 101 26.13 -0.16 -1.99
N ASP A 102 25.67 -0.54 -0.80
CA ASP A 102 25.04 -1.85 -0.56
C ASP A 102 23.52 -1.76 -0.80
N LYS A 103 22.93 -2.80 -1.43
CA LYS A 103 21.50 -2.83 -1.81
C LYS A 103 20.55 -2.53 -0.63
N LYS A 104 20.94 -2.95 0.59
CA LYS A 104 20.15 -2.76 1.82
C LYS A 104 20.12 -1.31 2.29
N ASP A 105 21.21 -0.57 2.07
CA ASP A 105 21.30 0.84 2.47
C ASP A 105 20.61 1.75 1.45
N LYS A 106 20.60 1.35 0.16
CA LYS A 106 19.76 2.02 -0.85
C LYS A 106 18.28 1.99 -0.46
N GLU A 107 17.75 0.83 -0.10
CA GLU A 107 16.34 0.72 0.34
C GLU A 107 16.07 1.58 1.58
N HIS A 108 17.01 1.61 2.54
CA HIS A 108 16.87 2.46 3.73
C HIS A 108 16.87 3.95 3.39
N VAL A 109 17.76 4.38 2.49
CA VAL A 109 17.85 5.77 2.02
C VAL A 109 16.59 6.14 1.22
N ASP A 110 16.15 5.30 0.29
CA ASP A 110 14.93 5.51 -0.49
C ASP A 110 13.70 5.62 0.44
N HIS A 111 13.64 4.79 1.48
CA HIS A 111 12.57 4.83 2.49
C HIS A 111 12.64 6.12 3.32
N ALA A 112 13.82 6.52 3.79
CA ALA A 112 14.02 7.75 4.55
C ALA A 112 13.71 9.00 3.72
N LEU A 113 14.08 9.01 2.43
CA LEU A 113 13.72 10.07 1.49
C LEU A 113 12.20 10.11 1.30
N GLY A 114 11.55 8.96 1.09
CA GLY A 114 10.09 8.88 0.99
C GLY A 114 9.39 9.46 2.23
N HIS A 115 9.84 9.10 3.43
CA HIS A 115 9.34 9.67 4.68
C HIS A 115 9.57 11.17 4.77
N PHE A 116 10.77 11.65 4.46
CA PHE A 116 11.06 13.08 4.51
C PHE A 116 10.10 13.88 3.63
N PHE A 117 9.84 13.44 2.39
CA PHE A 117 8.89 14.11 1.51
C PHE A 117 7.47 14.09 2.06
N PHE A 118 7.04 12.94 2.59
CA PHE A 118 5.69 12.79 3.14
C PHE A 118 5.49 13.60 4.44
N ASP A 119 6.37 13.41 5.43
CA ASP A 119 6.28 14.00 6.76
C ASP A 119 6.40 15.54 6.71
N ASN A 120 7.12 16.08 5.72
CA ASN A 120 7.27 17.52 5.53
C ASN A 120 6.28 18.11 4.51
N ASN A 121 5.30 17.33 4.05
CA ASN A 121 4.30 17.73 3.07
C ASN A 121 4.92 18.38 1.80
N ILE A 122 6.04 17.83 1.35
CA ILE A 122 6.73 18.30 0.17
C ILE A 122 5.96 17.79 -1.04
N ALA A 123 5.48 18.71 -1.87
CA ALA A 123 4.74 18.37 -3.07
C ALA A 123 5.57 17.42 -3.96
N PHE A 124 4.96 16.32 -4.40
CA PHE A 124 5.63 15.32 -5.24
C PHE A 124 6.19 15.93 -6.54
N ASN A 125 5.54 16.94 -7.08
CA ASN A 125 5.99 17.63 -8.29
C ASN A 125 7.03 18.74 -8.02
N VAL A 126 7.58 18.85 -6.81
CA VAL A 126 8.56 19.90 -6.44
C VAL A 126 9.74 19.98 -7.42
N ILE A 127 10.16 18.83 -7.98
CA ILE A 127 11.28 18.77 -8.93
C ILE A 127 11.03 19.60 -10.20
N GLN A 128 9.77 19.89 -10.56
CA GLN A 128 9.42 20.75 -11.69
C GLN A 128 9.77 22.22 -11.44
N ASN A 129 9.84 22.65 -10.17
CA ASN A 129 9.98 24.06 -9.79
C ASN A 129 11.38 24.41 -9.26
N VAL A 130 12.23 23.41 -9.00
CA VAL A 130 13.56 23.63 -8.40
C VAL A 130 14.70 23.48 -9.40
N GLU A 131 14.43 23.08 -10.65
CA GLU A 131 15.45 22.83 -11.67
C GLU A 131 16.38 24.03 -11.86
N ASP A 132 15.82 25.19 -12.22
CA ASP A 132 16.62 26.39 -12.50
C ASP A 132 17.37 26.89 -11.26
N GLY A 133 16.71 26.85 -10.09
CA GLY A 133 17.30 27.27 -8.82
C GLY A 133 18.48 26.39 -8.42
N LEU A 134 18.34 25.07 -8.53
CA LEU A 134 19.40 24.12 -8.22
C LEU A 134 20.55 24.18 -9.23
N ARG A 135 20.25 24.31 -10.53
CA ARG A 135 21.27 24.55 -11.56
C ARG A 135 22.03 25.84 -11.30
N ALA A 136 21.35 26.92 -10.95
CA ALA A 136 22.01 28.19 -10.62
C ALA A 136 22.87 28.06 -9.35
N MET A 137 22.35 27.38 -8.32
CA MET A 137 23.07 27.13 -7.06
C MET A 137 24.39 26.39 -7.31
N VAL A 138 24.38 25.27 -8.03
CA VAL A 138 25.60 24.49 -8.25
C VAL A 138 26.54 25.13 -9.28
N ALA A 139 26.05 26.07 -10.09
CA ALA A 139 26.87 26.92 -10.96
C ALA A 139 27.46 28.15 -10.26
N SER A 140 27.09 28.42 -9.00
CA SER A 140 27.52 29.63 -8.29
C SER A 140 29.00 29.59 -7.88
N PRO A 141 29.65 30.75 -7.71
CA PRO A 141 30.98 30.84 -7.12
C PRO A 141 31.03 30.26 -5.70
N ASP A 142 29.97 30.48 -4.92
CA ASP A 142 29.87 30.00 -3.53
C ASP A 142 29.91 28.47 -3.46
N TRP A 143 29.18 27.79 -4.34
CA TRP A 143 29.24 26.33 -4.44
C TRP A 143 30.64 25.82 -4.78
N ARG A 144 31.32 26.48 -5.74
CA ARG A 144 32.70 26.12 -6.14
C ARG A 144 33.73 26.43 -5.05
N ALA A 145 33.44 27.35 -4.14
CA ALA A 145 34.33 27.66 -3.02
C ALA A 145 34.29 26.58 -1.92
N LEU A 146 33.22 25.77 -1.85
CA LEU A 146 33.09 24.68 -0.88
C LEU A 146 34.05 23.53 -1.20
N LYS A 147 34.89 23.17 -0.23
CA LYS A 147 35.89 22.09 -0.38
C LYS A 147 35.24 20.75 -0.72
N GLN A 148 34.07 20.47 -0.15
CA GLN A 148 33.29 19.24 -0.36
C GLN A 148 32.78 19.12 -1.80
N CYS A 149 32.40 20.23 -2.43
CA CYS A 149 31.90 20.25 -3.81
C CYS A 149 33.01 20.00 -4.84
N ASN A 150 34.27 20.20 -4.44
CA ASN A 150 35.45 19.99 -5.27
C ASN A 150 36.06 18.58 -5.12
N ASP A 151 35.49 17.71 -4.30
CA ASP A 151 35.86 16.29 -4.33
C ASP A 151 35.23 15.59 -5.55
N VAL A 152 35.61 14.34 -5.82
CA VAL A 152 35.08 13.59 -6.98
C VAL A 152 33.54 13.49 -6.94
N ARG A 153 32.96 13.38 -5.75
CA ARG A 153 31.53 13.17 -5.55
C ARG A 153 30.75 14.48 -5.64
N GLY A 154 31.30 15.57 -5.11
CA GLY A 154 30.75 16.90 -5.27
C GLY A 154 30.66 17.33 -6.74
N ARG A 155 31.68 16.98 -7.54
CA ARG A 155 31.62 17.15 -9.00
C ARG A 155 30.53 16.29 -9.64
N GLN A 156 30.44 15.00 -9.28
CA GLN A 156 29.37 14.14 -9.79
C GLN A 156 27.96 14.68 -9.49
N VAL A 157 27.73 15.19 -8.27
CA VAL A 157 26.45 15.83 -7.91
C VAL A 157 26.20 17.07 -8.78
N THR A 158 27.23 17.90 -8.99
CA THR A 158 27.14 19.07 -9.87
C THR A 158 26.79 18.66 -11.30
N ASP A 159 27.43 17.63 -11.84
CA ASP A 159 27.20 17.12 -13.19
C ASP A 159 25.79 16.55 -13.34
N ILE A 160 25.29 15.82 -12.34
CA ILE A 160 23.90 15.30 -12.31
C ILE A 160 22.90 16.46 -12.34
N ILE A 161 23.07 17.45 -11.45
CA ILE A 161 22.15 18.60 -11.35
C ILE A 161 22.20 19.47 -12.61
N GLN A 162 23.35 19.60 -13.26
CA GLN A 162 23.47 20.32 -14.54
C GLN A 162 22.98 19.50 -15.74
N GLY A 163 22.95 18.17 -15.61
CA GLY A 163 22.62 17.26 -16.70
C GLY A 163 21.13 17.27 -17.03
N ILE A 164 20.81 17.51 -18.31
CA ILE A 164 19.42 17.50 -18.79
C ILE A 164 18.73 16.14 -18.60
N VAL A 165 19.49 15.06 -18.77
CA VAL A 165 19.01 13.68 -18.66
C VAL A 165 18.38 13.40 -17.27
N PHE A 166 18.96 13.93 -16.20
CA PHE A 166 18.42 13.77 -14.85
C PHE A 166 17.02 14.39 -14.73
N TRP A 167 16.85 15.61 -15.23
CA TRP A 167 15.60 16.34 -15.16
C TRP A 167 14.52 15.76 -16.07
N ASP A 168 14.91 15.30 -17.26
CA ASP A 168 13.98 14.63 -18.18
C ASP A 168 13.44 13.34 -17.57
N TYR A 169 14.30 12.52 -16.96
CA TYR A 169 13.84 11.34 -16.21
C TYR A 169 12.96 11.71 -15.02
N GLY A 170 13.29 12.78 -14.28
CA GLY A 170 12.45 13.27 -13.19
C GLY A 170 11.04 13.66 -13.65
N LYS A 171 10.94 14.38 -14.78
CA LYS A 171 9.66 14.77 -15.41
C LYS A 171 8.87 13.55 -15.89
N GLU A 172 9.55 12.58 -16.48
CA GLU A 172 8.97 11.32 -16.93
C GLU A 172 8.38 10.54 -15.76
N VAL A 173 9.12 10.37 -14.66
CA VAL A 173 8.62 9.70 -13.45
C VAL A 173 7.40 10.40 -12.88
N ILE A 174 7.40 11.74 -12.81
CA ILE A 174 6.21 12.48 -12.37
C ILE A 174 5.03 12.22 -13.27
N SER A 175 5.23 12.31 -14.58
CA SER A 175 4.20 12.07 -15.55
C SER A 175 3.62 10.67 -15.35
N VAL A 176 4.44 9.64 -15.25
CA VAL A 176 3.95 8.27 -15.10
C VAL A 176 3.22 8.05 -13.77
N LEU A 177 3.63 8.68 -12.68
CA LEU A 177 3.01 8.51 -11.36
C LEU A 177 1.81 9.43 -11.09
N GLU A 178 1.63 10.48 -11.88
CA GLU A 178 0.54 11.44 -11.72
C GLU A 178 -0.85 10.79 -11.60
N PRO A 179 -1.25 9.80 -12.43
CA PRO A 179 -2.57 9.19 -12.33
C PRO A 179 -2.83 8.54 -10.96
N LEU A 180 -1.81 7.94 -10.33
CA LEU A 180 -1.92 7.37 -8.98
C LEU A 180 -2.10 8.46 -7.92
N ILE A 181 -1.42 9.59 -8.08
CA ILE A 181 -1.57 10.73 -7.17
C ILE A 181 -2.98 11.29 -7.25
N ARG A 182 -3.60 11.33 -8.44
CA ARG A 182 -5.00 11.72 -8.58
C ARG A 182 -5.94 10.75 -7.84
N VAL A 183 -5.67 9.44 -7.87
CA VAL A 183 -6.42 8.45 -7.07
C VAL A 183 -6.26 8.69 -5.57
N LEU A 184 -5.03 8.97 -5.11
CA LEU A 184 -4.79 9.29 -3.70
C LEU A 184 -5.53 10.56 -3.26
N ARG A 185 -5.53 11.60 -4.10
CA ARG A 185 -6.28 12.84 -3.84
C ARG A 185 -7.79 12.62 -3.81
N LEU A 186 -8.32 11.70 -4.61
CA LEU A 186 -9.73 11.32 -4.56
C LEU A 186 -10.07 10.77 -3.18
N VAL A 187 -9.31 9.79 -2.68
CA VAL A 187 -9.60 9.10 -1.41
C VAL A 187 -9.28 9.91 -0.16
N ASP A 188 -8.47 10.97 -0.27
CA ASP A 188 -8.17 11.90 0.82
C ASP A 188 -9.32 12.90 1.11
N GLY A 189 -10.37 12.89 0.29
CA GLY A 189 -11.55 13.74 0.48
C GLY A 189 -12.47 13.30 1.64
N GLU A 190 -13.30 14.22 2.13
CA GLU A 190 -14.26 13.99 3.21
C GLU A 190 -15.50 13.13 2.80
N GLY A 191 -15.62 12.77 1.51
CA GLY A 191 -16.76 12.05 0.92
C GLY A 191 -16.55 10.53 0.78
N SER A 192 -17.63 9.79 0.49
CA SER A 192 -17.53 8.35 0.25
C SER A 192 -17.04 8.07 -1.16
N THR A 193 -15.79 7.61 -1.26
CA THR A 193 -15.14 7.32 -2.55
C THR A 193 -15.26 5.86 -2.96
N ALA A 194 -15.94 5.02 -2.18
CA ALA A 194 -16.03 3.58 -2.42
C ALA A 194 -16.60 3.24 -3.80
N GLY A 195 -17.58 4.03 -4.27
CA GLY A 195 -18.21 3.88 -5.59
C GLY A 195 -17.40 4.44 -6.77
N TYR A 196 -16.25 5.07 -6.52
CA TYR A 196 -15.38 5.68 -7.53
C TYR A 196 -13.99 5.06 -7.57
N LEU A 197 -13.47 4.62 -6.42
CA LEU A 197 -12.11 4.14 -6.25
C LEU A 197 -11.71 3.03 -7.23
N PHE A 198 -12.59 2.05 -7.45
CA PHE A 198 -12.31 0.96 -8.38
C PHE A 198 -12.11 1.48 -9.81
N GLU A 199 -13.00 2.35 -10.28
CA GLU A 199 -12.94 2.91 -11.63
C GLU A 199 -11.72 3.85 -11.78
N ALA A 200 -11.49 4.72 -10.79
CA ALA A 200 -10.32 5.61 -10.73
C ALA A 200 -9.01 4.83 -10.87
N MET A 201 -8.93 3.68 -10.20
CA MET A 201 -7.76 2.81 -10.23
C MET A 201 -7.54 2.19 -11.61
N GLU A 202 -8.61 1.73 -12.26
CA GLU A 202 -8.53 1.17 -13.62
C GLU A 202 -8.12 2.25 -14.63
N ARG A 203 -8.69 3.46 -14.55
CA ARG A 203 -8.26 4.62 -15.35
C ARG A 203 -6.79 4.94 -15.16
N ALA A 204 -6.32 4.96 -13.91
CA ALA A 204 -4.92 5.23 -13.62
C ALA A 204 -3.99 4.19 -14.27
N ARG A 205 -4.37 2.89 -14.25
CA ARG A 205 -3.58 1.83 -14.92
C ARG A 205 -3.57 2.01 -16.44
N GLU A 206 -4.71 2.32 -17.05
CA GLU A 206 -4.79 2.59 -18.49
C GLU A 206 -3.93 3.80 -18.89
N GLU A 207 -3.98 4.88 -18.11
CA GLU A 207 -3.20 6.10 -18.35
C GLU A 207 -1.70 5.87 -18.16
N ILE A 208 -1.28 5.12 -17.14
CA ILE A 208 0.13 4.70 -16.96
C ILE A 208 0.63 3.94 -18.19
N LYS A 209 -0.15 2.97 -18.67
CA LYS A 209 0.20 2.18 -19.85
C LYS A 209 0.36 3.08 -21.07
N HIS A 210 -0.56 4.03 -21.28
CA HIS A 210 -0.47 4.99 -22.38
C HIS A 210 0.76 5.91 -22.24
N ARG A 211 1.05 6.43 -21.05
CA ARG A 211 2.24 7.28 -20.78
C ARG A 211 3.56 6.52 -20.92
N CYS A 212 3.53 5.19 -20.90
CA CYS A 212 4.67 4.33 -21.19
C CYS A 212 4.72 3.89 -22.67
N ASP A 213 4.06 4.61 -23.58
CA ASP A 213 3.97 4.29 -25.02
C ASP A 213 3.43 2.89 -25.33
N ASN A 214 2.64 2.31 -24.41
CA ASN A 214 2.20 0.92 -24.45
C ASN A 214 3.34 -0.11 -24.48
N ASP A 215 4.54 0.24 -24.01
CA ASP A 215 5.66 -0.68 -23.87
C ASP A 215 5.44 -1.62 -22.66
N PRO A 216 5.21 -2.94 -22.90
CA PRO A 216 4.95 -3.90 -21.83
C PRO A 216 6.08 -3.98 -20.82
N ILE A 217 7.33 -3.85 -21.24
CA ILE A 217 8.47 -3.96 -20.33
C ILE A 217 8.41 -2.84 -19.29
N ARG A 218 7.99 -1.65 -19.70
CA ARG A 218 7.96 -0.47 -18.85
C ARG A 218 6.75 -0.44 -17.92
N TYR A 219 5.54 -0.62 -18.47
CA TYR A 219 4.34 -0.54 -17.63
C TYR A 219 4.18 -1.76 -16.71
N GLU A 220 4.65 -2.95 -17.10
CA GLU A 220 4.59 -4.14 -16.22
C GLU A 220 5.51 -3.99 -15.02
N GLN A 221 6.72 -3.44 -15.20
CA GLN A 221 7.61 -3.15 -14.06
C GLN A 221 6.97 -2.20 -13.05
N LEU A 222 6.19 -1.23 -13.51
CA LEU A 222 5.47 -0.29 -12.64
C LEU A 222 4.28 -0.97 -11.95
N TRP A 223 3.53 -1.80 -12.69
CA TRP A 223 2.43 -2.58 -12.13
C TRP A 223 2.92 -3.60 -11.10
N ASP A 224 4.06 -4.25 -11.30
CA ASP A 224 4.65 -5.18 -10.34
C ASP A 224 5.01 -4.50 -9.01
N LEU A 225 5.35 -3.20 -9.04
CA LEU A 225 5.59 -2.41 -7.83
C LEU A 225 4.29 -2.03 -7.11
N PHE A 226 3.21 -1.79 -7.85
CA PHE A 226 1.97 -1.21 -7.35
C PHE A 226 0.85 -2.22 -7.06
N ASP A 227 0.62 -3.17 -7.96
CA ASP A 227 -0.47 -4.15 -7.89
C ASP A 227 -0.48 -4.93 -6.54
N PRO A 228 0.67 -5.33 -5.95
CA PRO A 228 0.66 -5.95 -4.63
C PRO A 228 0.13 -5.03 -3.51
N ARG A 229 0.36 -3.71 -3.59
CA ARG A 229 -0.16 -2.74 -2.62
C ARG A 229 -1.63 -2.46 -2.87
N ARG A 230 -2.01 -2.33 -4.14
CA ARG A 230 -3.39 -2.18 -4.59
C ARG A 230 -4.26 -3.31 -4.03
N ASP A 231 -3.91 -4.55 -4.33
CA ASP A 231 -4.76 -5.72 -4.06
C ASP A 231 -4.84 -6.07 -2.57
N ARG A 232 -3.81 -5.72 -1.79
CA ARG A 232 -3.76 -6.04 -0.35
C ARG A 232 -4.35 -4.96 0.53
N ASN A 233 -4.12 -3.68 0.20
CA ASN A 233 -4.33 -2.59 1.15
C ASN A 233 -5.36 -1.56 0.68
N ILE A 234 -5.55 -1.40 -0.64
CA ILE A 234 -6.35 -0.30 -1.18
C ILE A 234 -7.68 -0.81 -1.74
N LEU A 235 -7.63 -1.85 -2.56
CA LEU A 235 -8.77 -2.28 -3.35
C LEU A 235 -9.38 -3.58 -2.84
N HIS A 236 -10.43 -3.45 -2.03
CA HIS A 236 -11.34 -4.54 -1.71
C HIS A 236 -12.40 -4.78 -2.80
N GLU A 237 -12.94 -5.99 -2.88
CA GLU A 237 -13.97 -6.43 -3.83
C GLU A 237 -15.27 -5.62 -3.72
N VAL A 238 -15.52 -5.06 -2.53
CA VAL A 238 -16.63 -4.14 -2.26
C VAL A 238 -16.52 -2.85 -3.06
N HIS A 239 -15.31 -2.35 -3.35
CA HIS A 239 -15.15 -1.17 -4.21
C HIS A 239 -15.56 -1.45 -5.65
N ALA A 240 -15.27 -2.65 -6.17
CA ALA A 240 -15.72 -3.05 -7.50
C ALA A 240 -17.25 -3.14 -7.57
N LEU A 241 -17.88 -3.72 -6.54
CA LEU A 241 -19.33 -3.76 -6.42
C LEU A 241 -19.92 -2.35 -6.29
N ALA A 242 -19.37 -1.50 -5.41
CA ALA A 242 -19.84 -0.14 -5.22
C ALA A 242 -19.76 0.68 -6.51
N ALA A 243 -18.67 0.52 -7.28
CA ALA A 243 -18.53 1.17 -8.57
C ALA A 243 -19.50 0.60 -9.62
N PHE A 244 -19.77 -0.72 -9.62
CA PHE A 244 -20.81 -1.32 -10.45
C PHE A 244 -22.21 -0.78 -10.12
N LEU A 245 -22.52 -0.54 -8.85
CA LEU A 245 -23.79 0.00 -8.39
C LEU A 245 -23.90 1.53 -8.54
N ASN A 246 -22.81 2.21 -8.87
CA ASN A 246 -22.81 3.64 -9.11
C ASN A 246 -23.53 3.94 -10.44
N PRO A 247 -24.66 4.69 -10.44
CA PRO A 247 -25.42 5.00 -11.65
C PRO A 247 -24.57 5.60 -12.76
N LYS A 248 -23.56 6.41 -12.41
CA LYS A 248 -22.65 7.05 -13.36
C LYS A 248 -21.90 6.05 -14.23
N PHE A 249 -21.42 4.95 -13.63
CA PHE A 249 -20.67 3.91 -14.36
C PHE A 249 -21.58 2.80 -14.89
N MET A 250 -22.72 2.59 -14.26
CA MET A 250 -23.72 1.61 -14.68
C MET A 250 -24.34 2.01 -16.04
N VAL A 251 -24.71 3.28 -16.23
CA VAL A 251 -25.37 3.77 -17.46
C VAL A 251 -24.46 3.65 -18.69
N ILE A 252 -23.16 3.90 -18.52
CA ILE A 252 -22.17 3.79 -19.61
C ILE A 252 -21.62 2.37 -19.77
N GLU A 253 -22.16 1.38 -19.04
CA GLU A 253 -21.73 -0.02 -19.02
C GLU A 253 -20.21 -0.22 -18.81
N ARG A 254 -19.54 0.73 -18.17
CA ARG A 254 -18.08 0.70 -17.99
C ARG A 254 -17.65 -0.47 -17.12
N ILE A 255 -18.47 -0.81 -16.12
CA ILE A 255 -18.23 -1.93 -15.23
C ILE A 255 -19.32 -2.98 -15.46
N LYS A 256 -18.91 -4.17 -15.89
CA LYS A 256 -19.83 -5.26 -16.23
C LYS A 256 -20.06 -6.18 -15.05
N TYR A 257 -21.28 -6.71 -14.92
CA TYR A 257 -21.62 -7.79 -13.98
C TYR A 257 -20.69 -9.01 -14.12
N GLY A 258 -20.19 -9.25 -15.33
CA GLY A 258 -19.22 -10.33 -15.62
C GLY A 258 -17.87 -10.19 -14.90
N HIS A 259 -17.52 -9.00 -14.42
CA HIS A 259 -16.21 -8.72 -13.84
C HIS A 259 -15.97 -9.56 -12.56
N PRO A 260 -14.83 -10.27 -12.42
CA PRO A 260 -14.60 -11.18 -11.30
C PRO A 260 -14.76 -10.53 -9.93
N LEU A 261 -14.20 -9.32 -9.76
CA LEU A 261 -14.28 -8.60 -8.48
C LEU A 261 -15.70 -8.11 -8.16
N VAL A 262 -16.54 -7.83 -9.16
CA VAL A 262 -17.95 -7.46 -8.94
C VAL A 262 -18.73 -8.65 -8.41
N LYS A 263 -18.55 -9.83 -9.02
CA LYS A 263 -19.19 -11.08 -8.56
C LYS A 263 -18.79 -11.43 -7.14
N LYS A 264 -17.49 -11.34 -6.82
CA LYS A 264 -17.03 -11.63 -5.46
C LYS A 264 -17.53 -10.58 -4.46
N GLY A 265 -17.55 -9.30 -4.85
CA GLY A 265 -18.14 -8.22 -4.05
C GLY A 265 -19.62 -8.47 -3.74
N LEU A 266 -20.41 -8.97 -4.70
CA LEU A 266 -21.81 -9.36 -4.47
C LEU A 266 -21.95 -10.46 -3.43
N VAL A 267 -21.15 -11.53 -3.54
CA VAL A 267 -21.13 -12.61 -2.56
C VAL A 267 -20.74 -12.07 -1.18
N PHE A 268 -19.69 -11.26 -1.11
CA PHE A 268 -19.24 -10.64 0.13
C PHE A 268 -20.35 -9.80 0.78
N ALA A 269 -21.04 -8.95 0.01
CA ALA A 269 -22.13 -8.13 0.50
C ALA A 269 -23.31 -8.97 0.98
N ALA A 270 -23.70 -10.00 0.23
CA ALA A 270 -24.79 -10.90 0.61
C ALA A 270 -24.49 -11.66 1.91
N THR A 271 -23.24 -12.08 2.13
CA THR A 271 -22.85 -12.84 3.32
C THR A 271 -22.62 -11.96 4.55
N ASN A 272 -22.05 -10.76 4.38
CA ASN A 272 -21.53 -9.97 5.50
C ASN A 272 -22.28 -8.67 5.76
N MET A 273 -22.95 -8.10 4.75
CA MET A 273 -23.58 -6.78 4.84
C MET A 273 -25.10 -6.85 4.90
N ILE A 274 -25.69 -7.92 4.36
CA ILE A 274 -27.14 -8.15 4.42
C ILE A 274 -27.42 -9.13 5.56
N LYS A 275 -28.11 -8.67 6.60
CA LYS A 275 -28.76 -9.59 7.54
C LYS A 275 -29.98 -10.15 6.84
N LEU A 276 -29.86 -11.36 6.30
CA LEU A 276 -31.06 -12.10 5.90
C LEU A 276 -31.87 -12.37 7.19
N PRO A 277 -33.15 -11.99 7.25
CA PRO A 277 -34.00 -12.42 8.35
C PRO A 277 -33.94 -13.95 8.41
N GLU A 278 -33.72 -14.50 9.60
CA GLU A 278 -33.86 -15.94 9.83
C GLU A 278 -35.21 -16.33 9.26
N TYR A 279 -35.20 -17.22 8.27
CA TYR A 279 -36.43 -17.76 7.72
C TYR A 279 -37.03 -18.63 8.83
N GLU A 280 -37.89 -18.04 9.67
CA GLU A 280 -38.81 -18.83 10.47
C GLU A 280 -39.64 -19.62 9.45
N GLU A 281 -39.46 -20.95 9.44
CA GLU A 281 -40.34 -21.85 8.72
C GLU A 281 -41.77 -21.61 9.24
N ARG A 282 -42.49 -20.69 8.59
CA ARG A 282 -43.93 -20.59 8.77
C ARG A 282 -44.49 -21.87 8.14
N GLY A 283 -44.76 -22.83 9.02
CA GLY A 283 -45.24 -24.15 8.65
C GLY A 283 -46.36 -24.09 7.62
N ASN A 284 -46.25 -24.98 6.64
CA ASN A 284 -47.30 -25.50 5.76
C ASN A 284 -48.67 -24.81 5.93
N GLY A 285 -48.84 -23.67 5.27
CA GLY A 285 -50.10 -22.95 5.15
C GLY A 285 -49.99 -22.05 3.93
N ASP A 286 -50.91 -22.22 2.98
CA ASP A 286 -50.90 -21.65 1.65
C ASP A 286 -50.40 -20.20 1.58
N VAL A 287 -49.31 -19.98 0.84
CA VAL A 287 -48.81 -18.63 0.54
C VAL A 287 -49.55 -18.13 -0.68
N ASP A 288 -50.56 -17.30 -0.45
CA ASP A 288 -51.16 -16.49 -1.50
C ASP A 288 -50.13 -15.43 -1.94
N LEU A 289 -49.48 -15.67 -3.08
CA LEU A 289 -48.58 -14.71 -3.72
C LEU A 289 -49.43 -13.58 -4.29
N ALA A 290 -49.76 -12.61 -3.43
CA ALA A 290 -50.27 -11.32 -3.88
C ALA A 290 -49.16 -10.61 -4.67
N ILE A 291 -49.18 -10.78 -5.99
CA ILE A 291 -48.46 -9.93 -6.94
C ILE A 291 -48.96 -8.50 -6.70
N PRO A 292 -48.11 -7.53 -6.33
CA PRO A 292 -48.54 -6.15 -6.22
C PRO A 292 -48.99 -5.69 -7.61
N ASN A 293 -50.27 -5.31 -7.71
CA ASN A 293 -50.87 -4.77 -8.92
C ASN A 293 -49.98 -3.65 -9.50
N GLU A 294 -49.81 -3.69 -10.82
CA GLU A 294 -49.19 -2.66 -11.62
C GLU A 294 -49.69 -1.28 -11.20
N ALA A 295 -48.81 -0.49 -10.57
CA ALA A 295 -49.00 0.93 -10.47
C ALA A 295 -48.86 1.48 -11.89
N THR A 296 -49.99 1.72 -12.55
CA THR A 296 -50.10 2.48 -13.79
C THR A 296 -49.77 3.96 -13.50
N GLY A 297 -48.50 4.22 -13.20
CA GLY A 297 -47.92 5.54 -13.17
C GLY A 297 -47.57 5.96 -14.59
N ASN A 298 -48.31 6.93 -15.11
CA ASN A 298 -48.20 7.49 -16.45
C ASN A 298 -46.74 7.91 -16.76
N ALA A 299 -46.04 7.13 -17.58
CA ALA A 299 -44.62 7.30 -17.91
C ALA A 299 -44.37 8.35 -19.02
N ASN A 300 -45.08 9.49 -18.98
CA ASN A 300 -45.04 10.49 -20.06
C ASN A 300 -44.63 11.91 -19.65
N ASP A 301 -44.24 12.15 -18.39
CA ASP A 301 -43.81 13.49 -17.93
C ASP A 301 -42.35 13.59 -17.45
N ALA A 302 -41.51 12.57 -17.69
CA ALA A 302 -40.07 12.66 -17.44
C ALA A 302 -39.36 13.44 -18.56
N THR A 303 -39.69 14.72 -18.70
CA THR A 303 -38.87 15.68 -19.45
C THR A 303 -37.58 15.93 -18.67
N SER A 304 -36.48 15.34 -19.14
CA SER A 304 -35.08 15.79 -19.11
C SER A 304 -34.55 16.65 -17.95
N ASN A 305 -34.98 16.46 -16.71
CA ASN A 305 -34.28 17.03 -15.56
C ASN A 305 -33.21 16.05 -15.10
N ALA A 306 -32.04 16.11 -15.73
CA ALA A 306 -30.85 15.45 -15.22
C ALA A 306 -30.62 15.91 -13.79
N THR A 307 -30.54 14.97 -12.84
CA THR A 307 -30.17 15.26 -11.46
C THR A 307 -28.82 15.99 -11.48
N PRO A 308 -28.68 17.13 -10.79
CA PRO A 308 -27.41 17.85 -10.78
C PRO A 308 -26.30 16.94 -10.21
N PRO A 309 -25.06 17.03 -10.74
CA PRO A 309 -23.97 16.19 -10.30
C PRO A 309 -23.67 16.43 -8.82
N THR A 310 -23.35 15.35 -8.10
CA THR A 310 -22.95 15.46 -6.69
C THR A 310 -21.56 16.10 -6.57
N ARG A 311 -21.20 16.56 -5.38
CA ARG A 311 -19.85 17.09 -5.10
C ARG A 311 -18.75 16.07 -5.47
N ASP A 312 -18.98 14.80 -5.18
CA ASP A 312 -18.03 13.73 -5.47
C ASP A 312 -17.93 13.46 -6.98
N ASP A 313 -19.04 13.61 -7.72
CA ASP A 313 -19.02 13.56 -9.18
C ASP A 313 -18.16 14.67 -9.78
N ILE A 314 -18.24 15.89 -9.24
CA ILE A 314 -17.45 17.03 -9.72
C ILE A 314 -15.96 16.79 -9.46
N ILE A 315 -15.59 16.39 -8.24
CA ILE A 315 -14.19 16.10 -7.87
C ILE A 315 -13.63 14.99 -8.77
N PHE A 316 -14.42 13.94 -9.00
CA PHE A 316 -14.01 12.84 -9.86
C PHE A 316 -13.76 13.30 -11.30
N GLU A 317 -14.65 14.12 -11.86
CA GLU A 317 -14.50 14.69 -13.21
C GLU A 317 -13.31 15.64 -13.33
N GLU A 318 -13.05 16.46 -12.31
CA GLU A 318 -11.87 17.34 -12.28
C GLU A 318 -10.56 16.55 -12.31
N LEU A 319 -10.52 15.39 -11.64
CA LEU A 319 -9.32 14.56 -11.54
C LEU A 319 -9.12 13.62 -12.74
N PHE A 320 -10.19 13.08 -13.30
CA PHE A 320 -10.11 11.99 -14.29
C PHE A 320 -10.78 12.30 -15.63
N GLY A 321 -11.40 13.48 -15.78
CA GLY A 321 -12.16 13.88 -16.96
C GLY A 321 -13.44 13.05 -17.17
N SER A 322 -14.24 13.45 -18.16
CA SER A 322 -15.47 12.74 -18.50
C SER A 322 -15.17 11.44 -19.24
N SER A 323 -15.83 10.35 -18.84
CA SER A 323 -15.93 9.20 -19.75
C SER A 323 -16.81 9.61 -20.91
N MET A 324 -16.22 9.71 -22.10
CA MET A 324 -16.98 9.53 -23.33
C MET A 324 -17.47 8.09 -23.42
#